data_AF-A0AAV5M2K2-F1
#
_entry.id   AF-A0AAV5M2K2-F1
#
_cell.length_a   1.000
_cell.length_b   1.000
_cell.length_c   1.000
_cell.angle_alpha   90.00
_cell.angle_beta   90.00
_cell.angle_gamma   90.00
#
_symmetry.space_group_name_H-M   'P 1'
#
loop_
_entity.id
_entity.type
_entity.pdbx_description
1 polymer ?
#
loop_
_entity_poly.entity_id
_entity_poly.type
_entity_poly.pdbx_seq_one_letter_code
_entity_poly.pdbx_strand_id
1 'polypeptide(L)'
;MGLLTTNYGRHSSMGGMFVGFHGARKLLPTKLLSVRYPKLMLQRWHALGAKALATRKSVKKPKRQVQQRKDVVLETKKSLSEGNSVIADQSSPKDDSVTDGSNAYDNSTAKNSISVASRGNVLQACTITSGLLAALGLIIRQVSHVASIEGLPILDSSLEVSFGFEMWHLGLIIGLVILVSSCRYLLLKSWPDFAESSEAANQQVLTSLQPLDYLVVAFLPGVSEELFFRGALLPVFGFDWKSVILVAAVFGVLHLGSGRKYSFAVWATFVGFVYGYATIVSSSIIVPMASHALNNLIGAILWRQTPKSLE
;
A
#
# COMPACT_ATOMS: atom_id res chain seq x y z
N MET A 1 -5.63 71.88 -41.24
CA MET A 1 -6.42 73.09 -41.49
C MET A 1 -7.67 72.68 -42.26
N GLY A 2 -8.87 73.00 -41.78
CA GLY A 2 -10.10 72.97 -42.58
C GLY A 2 -10.96 71.71 -42.50
N LEU A 3 -11.76 71.59 -41.43
CA LEU A 3 -13.10 71.00 -41.48
C LEU A 3 -14.05 71.91 -42.28
N LEU A 4 -15.25 71.38 -42.57
CA LEU A 4 -16.53 72.03 -42.92
C LEU A 4 -16.98 71.78 -44.37
N THR A 5 -18.20 71.37 -44.74
CA THR A 5 -19.42 70.79 -44.13
C THR A 5 -20.53 71.07 -45.15
N THR A 6 -21.50 70.15 -45.27
CA THR A 6 -22.94 70.41 -45.54
C THR A 6 -23.31 71.00 -46.94
N ASN A 7 -24.46 70.77 -47.57
CA ASN A 7 -25.81 70.55 -47.06
C ASN A 7 -26.81 70.31 -48.23
N TYR A 8 -28.04 69.84 -47.90
CA TYR A 8 -29.31 69.89 -48.66
C TYR A 8 -29.41 69.11 -50.01
N GLY A 9 -30.39 68.22 -50.28
CA GLY A 9 -31.70 67.98 -49.71
C GLY A 9 -32.82 68.45 -50.64
N ARG A 10 -33.41 67.57 -51.47
CA ARG A 10 -34.74 67.79 -52.06
C ARG A 10 -35.47 66.49 -52.44
N HIS A 11 -36.71 66.44 -51.97
CA HIS A 11 -37.79 65.44 -52.04
C HIS A 11 -38.37 65.15 -53.43
N SER A 12 -38.87 63.90 -53.62
CA SER A 12 -40.15 63.46 -54.24
C SER A 12 -39.98 62.01 -54.77
N SER A 13 -40.50 60.92 -54.18
CA SER A 13 -41.83 60.44 -53.74
C SER A 13 -42.60 59.62 -54.80
N MET A 14 -43.15 58.49 -54.33
CA MET A 14 -44.07 57.49 -54.92
C MET A 14 -43.41 56.35 -55.72
N GLY A 15 -43.56 55.05 -55.39
CA GLY A 15 -44.33 54.36 -54.35
C GLY A 15 -44.62 52.91 -54.77
N GLY A 16 -44.36 51.95 -53.86
CA GLY A 16 -44.85 50.55 -53.89
C GLY A 16 -43.87 49.52 -54.49
N MET A 17 -43.61 48.34 -53.92
CA MET A 17 -44.14 47.67 -52.74
C MET A 17 -43.20 46.51 -52.35
N PHE A 18 -42.88 46.43 -51.05
CA PHE A 18 -42.51 45.28 -50.22
C PHE A 18 -42.17 43.91 -50.87
N VAL A 19 -40.93 43.43 -50.61
CA VAL A 19 -40.67 42.03 -50.22
C VAL A 19 -39.70 42.05 -49.04
N GLY A 20 -40.11 41.46 -47.92
CA GLY A 20 -39.46 41.55 -46.62
C GLY A 20 -38.24 40.64 -46.45
N PHE A 21 -37.27 41.14 -45.69
CA PHE A 21 -36.15 40.41 -45.12
C PHE A 21 -36.59 39.64 -43.87
N HIS A 22 -36.39 38.33 -43.83
CA HIS A 22 -36.24 37.45 -42.66
C HIS A 22 -35.50 36.20 -43.19
N GLY A 23 -34.43 35.64 -42.63
CA GLY A 23 -33.57 35.93 -41.50
C GLY A 23 -32.53 34.79 -41.50
N ALA A 24 -31.25 35.09 -41.29
CA ALA A 24 -30.20 34.06 -41.18
C ALA A 24 -29.43 34.26 -39.87
N ARG A 25 -29.89 33.60 -38.81
CA ARG A 25 -29.15 33.44 -37.55
C ARG A 25 -28.29 32.18 -37.63
N LYS A 26 -27.01 32.37 -37.33
CA LYS A 26 -26.06 31.47 -36.61
C LYS A 26 -26.26 29.96 -36.78
N LEU A 27 -25.29 29.30 -37.41
CA LEU A 27 -25.04 27.87 -37.28
C LEU A 27 -23.67 27.65 -36.60
N LEU A 28 -23.71 27.43 -35.29
CA LEU A 28 -22.68 26.77 -34.48
C LEU A 28 -23.19 25.34 -34.24
N PRO A 29 -22.41 24.28 -34.47
CA PRO A 29 -22.85 22.94 -34.11
C PRO A 29 -22.62 22.71 -32.61
N THR A 30 -23.67 22.94 -31.81
CA THR A 30 -23.84 22.40 -30.47
C THR A 30 -24.19 20.91 -30.56
N LYS A 31 -23.19 20.01 -30.50
CA LYS A 31 -23.46 18.64 -30.07
C LYS A 31 -23.51 18.59 -28.55
N LEU A 32 -24.75 18.47 -28.10
CA LEU A 32 -25.23 18.34 -26.75
C LEU A 32 -24.49 17.23 -25.98
N LEU A 33 -23.91 17.59 -24.85
CA LEU A 33 -23.55 16.70 -23.75
C LEU A 33 -24.81 16.00 -23.24
N SER A 34 -24.91 14.70 -23.46
CA SER A 34 -25.81 13.81 -22.72
C SER A 34 -25.09 12.48 -22.49
N VAL A 35 -24.09 12.49 -21.61
CA VAL A 35 -23.55 11.24 -21.05
C VAL A 35 -24.51 10.84 -19.93
N ARG A 36 -25.46 9.99 -20.30
CA ARG A 36 -26.42 9.35 -19.40
C ARG A 36 -25.67 8.27 -18.61
N TYR A 37 -25.27 8.58 -17.38
CA TYR A 37 -24.79 7.57 -16.45
C TYR A 37 -25.87 6.50 -16.25
N PRO A 38 -25.59 5.20 -16.41
CA PRO A 38 -26.55 4.18 -16.07
C PRO A 38 -26.74 4.15 -14.55
N LYS A 39 -27.87 4.70 -14.08
CA LYS A 39 -28.41 4.59 -12.70
C LYS A 39 -28.66 3.13 -12.23
N LEU A 40 -28.19 2.11 -12.95
CA LEU A 40 -28.51 0.69 -12.73
C LEU A 40 -27.46 -0.08 -11.89
N MET A 41 -26.45 0.59 -11.34
CA MET A 41 -25.43 -0.03 -10.46
C MET A 41 -25.66 0.22 -8.97
N LEU A 42 -26.48 1.21 -8.59
CA LEU A 42 -26.72 1.57 -7.18
C LEU A 42 -27.86 0.77 -6.52
N GLN A 43 -28.66 0.04 -7.30
CA GLN A 43 -29.83 -0.69 -6.80
C GLN A 43 -29.58 -2.18 -6.53
N ARG A 44 -28.38 -2.70 -6.86
CA ARG A 44 -27.98 -4.11 -6.59
C ARG A 44 -27.30 -4.33 -5.24
N TRP A 45 -26.98 -3.28 -4.50
CA TRP A 45 -26.33 -3.38 -3.18
C TRP A 45 -27.30 -3.70 -2.03
N HIS A 46 -28.60 -3.39 -2.16
CA HIS A 46 -29.58 -3.66 -1.10
C HIS A 46 -30.17 -5.09 -1.11
N ALA A 47 -29.87 -5.92 -2.12
CA ALA A 47 -30.51 -7.24 -2.29
C ALA A 47 -29.65 -8.44 -1.86
N LEU A 48 -28.36 -8.25 -1.54
CA LEU A 48 -27.44 -9.35 -1.19
C LEU A 48 -27.07 -9.41 0.30
N GLY A 49 -27.56 -8.49 1.13
CA GLY A 49 -27.27 -8.43 2.57
C GLY A 49 -28.24 -9.18 3.50
N ALA A 50 -29.25 -9.89 2.98
CA ALA A 50 -30.37 -10.39 3.79
C ALA A 50 -30.59 -11.92 3.79
N LYS A 51 -29.63 -12.75 3.35
CA LYS A 51 -29.82 -14.22 3.29
C LYS A 51 -28.70 -15.11 3.83
N ALA A 52 -27.84 -14.60 4.72
CA ALA A 52 -26.84 -15.43 5.39
C ALA A 52 -26.92 -15.31 6.92
N LEU A 53 -28.10 -15.57 7.50
CA LEU A 53 -28.25 -15.69 8.95
C LEU A 53 -29.44 -16.57 9.33
N ALA A 54 -29.36 -17.88 9.05
CA ALA A 54 -30.19 -18.88 9.70
C ALA A 54 -29.68 -20.29 9.37
N THR A 55 -28.88 -20.89 10.26
CA THR A 55 -29.10 -22.24 10.83
C THR A 55 -27.87 -22.70 11.61
N ARG A 56 -27.90 -22.56 12.94
CA ARG A 56 -27.20 -23.48 13.87
C ARG A 56 -28.26 -24.06 14.80
N LYS A 57 -28.61 -25.33 14.62
CA LYS A 57 -29.39 -26.12 15.58
C LYS A 57 -28.54 -27.27 16.12
N SER A 58 -28.20 -27.12 17.39
CA SER A 58 -28.11 -28.08 18.50
C SER A 58 -28.20 -29.61 18.25
N VAL A 59 -27.16 -30.30 18.75
CA VAL A 59 -27.15 -31.51 19.62
C VAL A 59 -27.82 -32.81 19.16
N LYS A 60 -27.03 -33.89 19.12
CA LYS A 60 -27.36 -35.21 19.69
C LYS A 60 -26.11 -35.94 20.24
N LYS A 61 -26.18 -36.33 21.53
CA LYS A 61 -25.34 -37.34 22.20
C LYS A 61 -25.75 -38.77 21.77
N PRO A 62 -24.90 -39.77 22.02
CA PRO A 62 -25.33 -40.87 22.90
C PRO A 62 -24.33 -41.26 24.01
N LYS A 63 -24.88 -41.97 24.99
CA LYS A 63 -24.38 -42.47 26.29
C LYS A 63 -23.28 -43.54 26.13
N ARG A 64 -22.19 -43.51 26.91
CA ARG A 64 -21.92 -44.10 28.26
C ARG A 64 -21.91 -45.64 28.28
N GLN A 65 -20.72 -46.23 28.40
CA GLN A 65 -20.48 -47.50 29.08
C GLN A 65 -19.31 -47.34 30.06
N VAL A 66 -19.51 -47.91 31.24
CA VAL A 66 -18.69 -47.90 32.44
C VAL A 66 -17.77 -49.12 32.40
N GLN A 67 -16.48 -49.00 32.76
CA GLN A 67 -15.83 -49.96 33.67
C GLN A 67 -14.41 -49.52 34.11
N GLN A 68 -14.26 -49.45 35.43
CA GLN A 68 -13.10 -49.76 36.29
C GLN A 68 -11.76 -48.99 36.23
N ARG A 69 -11.55 -48.32 37.36
CA ARG A 69 -10.32 -47.95 38.07
C ARG A 69 -9.35 -49.14 38.26
N LYS A 70 -8.03 -48.88 38.18
CA LYS A 70 -6.99 -49.47 39.05
C LYS A 70 -5.71 -48.61 39.03
N ASP A 71 -5.36 -48.09 40.20
CA ASP A 71 -4.05 -47.56 40.57
C ASP A 71 -3.07 -48.73 40.79
N VAL A 72 -1.84 -48.69 40.24
CA VAL A 72 -0.66 -49.43 40.76
C VAL A 72 0.64 -48.69 40.39
N VAL A 73 1.39 -48.34 41.44
CA VAL A 73 2.81 -47.94 41.50
C VAL A 73 3.72 -49.15 41.25
N LEU A 74 4.91 -48.99 40.63
CA LEU A 74 6.24 -49.42 41.14
C LEU A 74 7.31 -49.58 40.02
N GLU A 75 8.44 -48.90 40.28
CA GLU A 75 9.87 -49.15 39.99
C GLU A 75 10.42 -49.98 38.81
N THR A 76 11.44 -49.36 38.21
CA THR A 76 12.83 -49.83 38.02
C THR A 76 13.08 -51.24 37.45
N LYS A 77 13.75 -51.28 36.28
CA LYS A 77 14.85 -52.24 36.07
C LYS A 77 15.90 -51.75 35.08
N LYS A 78 17.12 -52.11 35.45
CA LYS A 78 18.46 -51.77 34.95
C LYS A 78 18.97 -52.94 34.08
N SER A 79 19.71 -52.66 33.00
CA SER A 79 20.66 -53.59 32.35
C SER A 79 21.72 -52.74 31.61
N LEU A 80 22.96 -52.58 32.08
CA LEU A 80 24.14 -53.48 32.00
C LEU A 80 24.60 -53.85 30.59
N SER A 81 25.77 -53.31 30.18
CA SER A 81 26.86 -53.93 29.40
C SER A 81 28.06 -52.96 29.41
N GLU A 82 29.10 -53.22 30.22
CA GLU A 82 30.49 -53.64 29.84
C GLU A 82 31.25 -52.61 28.98
N GLY A 83 32.30 -51.92 29.44
CA GLY A 83 33.68 -52.37 29.76
C GLY A 83 34.63 -51.62 28.79
N ASN A 84 35.85 -51.11 29.07
CA ASN A 84 36.87 -51.39 30.06
C ASN A 84 37.99 -50.31 30.01
N SER A 85 38.74 -50.11 31.13
CA SER A 85 40.16 -49.66 31.24
C SER A 85 40.50 -48.17 30.96
N VAL A 86 41.37 -47.41 31.66
CA VAL A 86 42.60 -47.67 32.45
C VAL A 86 42.83 -46.57 33.54
N ILE A 87 43.56 -46.99 34.58
CA ILE A 87 44.08 -46.40 35.83
C ILE A 87 44.99 -45.15 35.69
N ALA A 88 44.94 -44.20 36.64
CA ALA A 88 46.07 -43.80 37.52
C ALA A 88 45.75 -42.65 38.50
N ASP A 89 46.11 -42.89 39.76
CA ASP A 89 46.09 -42.04 40.97
C ASP A 89 46.88 -40.72 40.85
N GLN A 90 46.52 -39.69 41.64
CA GLN A 90 47.23 -39.34 42.89
C GLN A 90 46.73 -38.03 43.57
N SER A 91 46.35 -38.19 44.85
CA SER A 91 46.57 -37.33 46.04
C SER A 91 46.32 -35.80 46.05
N SER A 92 45.49 -35.39 47.01
CA SER A 92 45.37 -34.06 47.66
C SER A 92 46.62 -33.70 48.52
N PRO A 93 46.71 -32.59 49.32
CA PRO A 93 45.75 -31.50 49.62
C PRO A 93 46.34 -30.05 49.81
N LYS A 94 45.42 -29.09 50.08
CA LYS A 94 45.55 -27.81 50.84
C LYS A 94 46.36 -26.63 50.24
N ASP A 95 45.69 -25.48 50.10
CA ASP A 95 45.95 -24.33 50.98
C ASP A 95 44.80 -23.31 50.93
N ASP A 96 44.53 -22.74 52.11
CA ASP A 96 43.49 -21.77 52.43
C ASP A 96 43.87 -20.36 51.94
N SER A 97 42.94 -19.64 51.31
CA SER A 97 42.86 -18.18 51.48
C SER A 97 41.45 -17.67 51.18
N VAL A 98 40.81 -17.18 52.24
CA VAL A 98 39.58 -16.40 52.22
C VAL A 98 39.85 -15.02 51.63
N THR A 99 39.07 -14.62 50.63
CA THR A 99 38.67 -13.21 50.46
C THR A 99 37.29 -13.13 49.83
N ASP A 100 36.41 -12.46 50.57
CA ASP A 100 35.02 -12.12 50.30
C ASP A 100 34.92 -10.97 49.26
N GLY A 101 33.79 -10.87 48.54
CA GLY A 101 33.42 -9.62 47.86
C GLY A 101 32.87 -9.67 46.43
N SER A 102 31.55 -9.90 46.33
CA SER A 102 30.59 -9.22 45.43
C SER A 102 30.60 -9.42 43.90
N ASN A 103 29.47 -9.95 43.43
CA ASN A 103 28.65 -9.52 42.29
C ASN A 103 29.22 -9.53 40.86
N ALA A 104 28.86 -10.58 40.10
CA ALA A 104 28.32 -10.43 38.75
C ALA A 104 27.65 -11.75 38.32
N TYR A 105 26.35 -11.89 38.58
CA TYR A 105 25.53 -12.82 37.82
C TYR A 105 25.38 -12.22 36.42
N ASP A 106 26.30 -12.58 35.52
CA ASP A 106 26.16 -12.30 34.09
C ASP A 106 25.03 -13.17 33.55
N ASN A 107 23.81 -12.63 33.65
CA ASN A 107 22.66 -13.12 32.94
C ASN A 107 22.83 -12.71 31.47
N SER A 108 23.63 -13.47 30.72
CA SER A 108 23.67 -13.40 29.26
C SER A 108 22.36 -13.98 28.71
N THR A 109 21.29 -13.22 28.90
CA THR A 109 20.10 -13.34 28.08
C THR A 109 20.49 -12.74 26.73
N ALA A 110 20.64 -13.61 25.75
CA ALA A 110 20.81 -13.25 24.35
C ALA A 110 19.66 -12.32 23.93
N LYS A 111 19.89 -11.01 24.08
CA LYS A 111 19.13 -10.00 23.35
C LYS A 111 19.44 -10.28 21.89
N ASN A 112 18.46 -10.81 21.16
CA ASN A 112 18.42 -10.71 19.71
C ASN A 112 18.51 -9.22 19.37
N SER A 113 19.73 -8.73 19.17
CA SER A 113 19.98 -7.36 18.76
C SER A 113 19.49 -7.26 17.33
N ILE A 114 18.28 -6.72 17.16
CA ILE A 114 17.85 -6.22 15.85
C ILE A 114 18.93 -5.20 15.45
N SER A 115 19.73 -5.53 14.44
CA SER A 115 20.78 -4.64 13.97
C SER A 115 20.12 -3.42 13.34
N VAL A 116 19.94 -2.36 14.13
CA VAL A 116 19.38 -1.09 13.65
C VAL A 116 20.36 -0.52 12.62
N ALA A 117 19.90 -0.36 11.38
CA ALA A 117 20.72 0.22 10.33
C ALA A 117 21.07 1.68 10.64
N SER A 118 22.23 2.14 10.17
CA SER A 118 22.61 3.54 10.33
C SER A 118 21.71 4.45 9.48
N ARG A 119 21.51 5.72 9.92
CA ARG A 119 20.73 6.72 9.18
C ARG A 119 21.18 6.85 7.71
N GLY A 120 22.49 6.92 7.49
CA GLY A 120 23.07 7.02 6.15
C GLY A 120 22.74 5.81 5.28
N ASN A 121 22.85 4.60 5.83
CA ASN A 121 22.55 3.37 5.10
C ASN A 121 21.06 3.27 4.73
N VAL A 122 20.16 3.66 5.64
CA VAL A 122 18.71 3.68 5.36
C VAL A 122 18.38 4.67 4.24
N LEU A 123 18.87 5.91 4.34
CA LEU A 123 18.61 6.94 3.34
C LEU A 123 19.23 6.59 1.98
N GLN A 124 20.44 6.04 1.98
CA GLN A 124 21.11 5.58 0.76
C GLN A 124 20.34 4.43 0.10
N ALA A 125 19.96 3.41 0.86
CA ALA A 125 19.19 2.28 0.35
C ALA A 125 17.83 2.74 -0.21
N CYS A 126 17.14 3.63 0.50
CA CYS A 126 15.90 4.24 0.05
C CYS A 126 16.10 5.00 -1.28
N THR A 127 17.14 5.84 -1.36
CA THR A 127 17.44 6.65 -2.53
C THR A 127 17.78 5.80 -3.75
N ILE A 128 18.67 4.82 -3.59
CA ILE A 128 19.08 3.94 -4.68
C ILE A 128 17.88 3.12 -5.18
N THR A 129 17.16 2.47 -4.27
CA THR A 129 16.03 1.61 -4.66
C THR A 129 14.92 2.41 -5.34
N SER A 130 14.56 3.57 -4.78
CA SER A 130 13.55 4.45 -5.37
C SER A 130 14.01 4.99 -6.72
N GLY A 131 15.27 5.39 -6.86
CA GLY A 131 15.83 5.87 -8.12
C GLY A 131 15.80 4.80 -9.21
N LEU A 132 16.17 3.55 -8.88
CA LEU A 132 16.10 2.42 -9.81
C LEU A 132 14.66 2.10 -10.23
N LEU A 133 13.73 2.06 -9.28
CA LEU A 133 12.31 1.82 -9.59
C LEU A 133 11.72 2.92 -10.46
N ALA A 134 12.03 4.19 -10.17
CA ALA A 134 11.58 5.31 -10.98
C ALA A 134 12.15 5.22 -12.41
N ALA A 135 13.44 4.94 -12.56
CA ALA A 135 14.08 4.78 -13.86
C ALA A 135 13.47 3.61 -14.64
N LEU A 136 13.26 2.46 -14.01
CA LEU A 136 12.58 1.32 -14.63
C LEU A 136 11.15 1.67 -15.07
N GLY A 137 10.39 2.38 -14.23
CA GLY A 137 9.05 2.84 -14.56
C GLY A 137 9.02 3.75 -15.78
N LEU A 138 9.94 4.71 -15.85
CA LEU A 138 10.06 5.61 -17.01
C LEU A 138 10.49 4.87 -18.28
N ILE A 139 11.46 3.96 -18.18
CA ILE A 139 11.91 3.16 -19.33
C ILE A 139 10.77 2.31 -19.86
N ILE A 140 10.03 1.59 -19.01
CA ILE A 140 8.91 0.77 -19.43
C ILE A 140 7.81 1.62 -20.07
N ARG A 141 7.50 2.79 -19.51
CA ARG A 141 6.53 3.74 -20.10
C ARG A 141 6.96 4.22 -21.49
N GLN A 142 8.24 4.50 -21.68
CA GLN A 142 8.75 4.93 -22.98
C GLN A 142 8.76 3.79 -24.00
N VAL A 143 9.14 2.58 -23.56
CA VAL A 143 9.14 1.38 -24.40
C VAL A 143 7.71 1.00 -24.81
N SER A 144 6.73 1.08 -23.90
CA SER A 144 5.33 0.79 -24.23
C SER A 144 4.74 1.79 -25.22
N HIS A 145 5.06 3.07 -25.08
CA HIS A 145 4.67 4.12 -26.03
C HIS A 145 5.24 3.85 -27.44
N VAL A 146 6.55 3.57 -27.55
CA VAL A 146 7.17 3.24 -28.84
C VAL A 146 6.57 1.97 -29.43
N ALA A 147 6.44 0.91 -28.63
CA ALA A 147 5.85 -0.35 -29.07
C ALA A 147 4.42 -0.19 -29.59
N SER A 148 3.59 0.64 -28.93
CA SER A 148 2.23 0.93 -29.37
C SER A 148 2.19 1.68 -30.70
N ILE A 149 3.11 2.63 -30.93
CA ILE A 149 3.20 3.38 -32.20
C ILE A 149 3.63 2.46 -33.35
N GLU A 150 4.53 1.52 -33.08
CA GLU A 150 4.96 0.49 -34.05
C GLU A 150 3.89 -0.59 -34.30
N GLY A 151 2.71 -0.49 -33.67
CA GLY A 151 1.57 -1.39 -33.90
C GLY A 151 1.63 -2.71 -33.14
N LEU A 152 2.52 -2.85 -32.15
CA LEU A 152 2.50 -4.01 -31.25
C LEU A 152 1.25 -3.96 -30.36
N PRO A 153 0.67 -5.12 -29.97
CA PRO A 153 -0.53 -5.20 -29.15
C PRO A 153 -0.23 -4.94 -27.67
N ILE A 154 0.47 -3.85 -27.37
CA ILE A 154 0.82 -3.39 -26.02
C ILE A 154 0.17 -2.03 -25.82
N LEU A 155 -0.44 -1.84 -24.66
CA LEU A 155 -1.10 -0.58 -24.34
C LEU A 155 -0.07 0.51 -24.03
N ASP A 156 -0.28 1.70 -24.59
CA ASP A 156 0.57 2.85 -24.32
C ASP A 156 0.34 3.39 -22.90
N SER A 157 1.31 3.16 -22.03
CA SER A 157 1.22 3.58 -20.64
C SER A 157 1.15 5.10 -20.45
N SER A 158 1.66 5.87 -21.42
CA SER A 158 1.65 7.34 -21.40
C SER A 158 0.29 7.92 -21.74
N LEU A 159 -0.49 7.21 -22.57
CA LEU A 159 -1.85 7.62 -22.93
C LEU A 159 -2.87 7.22 -21.88
N GLU A 160 -2.74 6.03 -21.29
CA GLU A 160 -3.70 5.52 -20.29
C GLU A 160 -3.54 6.19 -18.92
N VAL A 161 -2.29 6.46 -18.53
CA VAL A 161 -1.96 6.99 -17.20
C VAL A 161 -1.18 8.29 -17.38
N SER A 162 -1.87 9.39 -17.16
CA SER A 162 -1.32 10.73 -17.29
C SER A 162 -0.63 11.21 -15.99
N PHE A 163 0.19 12.25 -16.13
CA PHE A 163 0.65 13.07 -14.99
C PHE A 163 -0.29 14.25 -14.70
N GLY A 164 -1.49 14.27 -15.31
CA GLY A 164 -2.46 15.35 -15.17
C GLY A 164 -3.07 15.39 -13.76
N PHE A 165 -3.46 16.58 -13.33
CA PHE A 165 -4.14 16.80 -12.05
C PHE A 165 -5.40 17.63 -12.25
N GLU A 166 -6.51 17.14 -11.70
CA GLU A 166 -7.80 17.82 -11.69
C GLU A 166 -8.27 18.01 -10.24
N MET A 167 -9.11 19.02 -9.99
CA MET A 167 -9.51 19.37 -8.62
C MET A 167 -10.22 18.23 -7.87
N TRP A 168 -10.98 17.38 -8.56
CA TRP A 168 -11.68 16.26 -7.94
C TRP A 168 -10.71 15.13 -7.50
N HIS A 169 -9.49 15.08 -8.04
CA HIS A 169 -8.42 14.19 -7.57
C HIS A 169 -8.08 14.46 -6.11
N LEU A 170 -8.18 15.71 -5.64
CA LEU A 170 -7.94 16.03 -4.24
C LEU A 170 -8.91 15.29 -3.31
N GLY A 171 -10.19 15.23 -3.69
CA GLY A 171 -11.20 14.48 -2.95
C GLY A 171 -10.89 12.98 -2.90
N LEU A 172 -10.43 12.40 -4.02
CA LEU A 172 -9.96 11.02 -4.06
C LEU A 172 -8.75 10.80 -3.15
N ILE A 173 -7.73 11.66 -3.23
CA ILE A 173 -6.51 11.54 -2.42
C ILE A 173 -6.85 11.56 -0.94
N ILE A 174 -7.68 12.51 -0.50
CA ILE A 174 -8.14 12.61 0.89
C ILE A 174 -8.89 11.34 1.31
N GLY A 175 -9.83 10.88 0.47
CA GLY A 175 -10.60 9.66 0.73
C GLY A 175 -9.73 8.42 0.87
N LEU A 176 -8.73 8.26 -0.01
CA LEU A 176 -7.77 7.16 0.03
C LEU A 176 -6.86 7.24 1.27
N VAL A 177 -6.39 8.43 1.62
CA VAL A 177 -5.55 8.62 2.81
C VAL A 177 -6.32 8.23 4.08
N ILE A 178 -7.57 8.67 4.21
CA ILE A 178 -8.44 8.30 5.34
C ILE A 178 -8.70 6.79 5.34
N LEU A 179 -9.06 6.20 4.20
CA LEU A 179 -9.36 4.78 4.07
C LEU A 179 -8.16 3.92 4.49
N VAL A 180 -7.01 4.13 3.87
CA VAL A 180 -5.80 3.32 4.11
C VAL A 180 -5.29 3.52 5.54
N SER A 181 -5.30 4.75 6.07
CA SER A 181 -4.89 5.01 7.45
C SER A 181 -5.82 4.35 8.47
N SER A 182 -7.13 4.42 8.24
CA SER A 182 -8.13 3.82 9.13
C SER A 182 -8.05 2.29 9.10
N CYS A 183 -7.93 1.69 7.91
CA CYS A 183 -7.72 0.26 7.75
C CYS A 183 -6.42 -0.18 8.45
N ARG A 184 -5.31 0.52 8.24
CA ARG A 184 -4.04 0.22 8.92
C ARG A 184 -4.20 0.26 10.44
N TYR A 185 -4.84 1.31 10.97
CA TYR A 185 -5.09 1.45 12.40
C TYR A 185 -5.90 0.27 12.97
N LEU A 186 -6.97 -0.14 12.27
CA LEU A 186 -7.78 -1.29 12.68
C LEU A 186 -6.96 -2.58 12.67
N LEU A 187 -6.14 -2.80 11.64
CA LEU A 187 -5.29 -3.99 11.54
C LEU A 187 -4.22 -4.02 12.64
N LEU A 188 -3.59 -2.89 12.95
CA LEU A 188 -2.64 -2.78 14.07
C LEU A 188 -3.28 -3.16 15.41
N LYS A 189 -4.58 -2.91 15.60
CA LYS A 189 -5.30 -3.25 16.84
C LYS A 189 -5.87 -4.67 16.88
N SER A 190 -6.20 -5.24 15.73
CA SER A 190 -6.97 -6.49 15.65
C SER A 190 -6.18 -7.70 15.15
N TRP A 191 -5.02 -7.48 14.51
CA TRP A 191 -4.23 -8.55 13.93
C TRP A 191 -2.78 -8.51 14.46
N PRO A 192 -2.47 -9.32 15.50
CA PRO A 192 -1.14 -9.33 16.14
C PRO A 192 0.03 -9.56 15.17
N ASP A 193 -0.09 -10.52 14.24
CA ASP A 193 0.98 -10.78 13.26
C ASP A 193 1.24 -9.59 12.34
N PHE A 194 0.21 -8.82 11.98
CA PHE A 194 0.38 -7.60 11.20
C PHE A 194 1.05 -6.50 12.04
N ALA A 195 0.62 -6.34 13.30
CA ALA A 195 1.19 -5.37 14.21
C ALA A 195 2.69 -5.61 14.44
N GLU A 196 3.08 -6.85 14.78
CA GLU A 196 4.49 -7.24 14.99
C GLU A 196 5.31 -7.04 13.70
N SER A 197 4.78 -7.46 12.55
CA SER A 197 5.47 -7.29 11.27
C SER A 197 5.61 -5.82 10.87
N SER A 198 4.60 -4.97 11.14
CA SER A 198 4.68 -3.53 10.89
C SER A 198 5.65 -2.87 11.85
N GLU A 199 5.71 -3.32 13.11
CA GLU A 199 6.65 -2.80 14.10
C GLU A 199 8.10 -3.12 13.70
N ALA A 200 8.39 -4.37 13.34
CA ALA A 200 9.72 -4.78 12.89
C ALA A 200 10.20 -3.95 11.66
N ALA A 201 9.32 -3.76 10.67
CA ALA A 201 9.63 -2.97 9.49
C ALA A 201 9.86 -1.49 9.82
N ASN A 202 8.99 -0.90 10.64
CA ASN A 202 9.14 0.48 11.09
C ASN A 202 10.40 0.67 11.95
N GLN A 203 10.74 -0.29 12.82
CA GLN A 203 11.96 -0.24 13.62
C GLN A 203 13.22 -0.24 12.76
N GLN A 204 13.26 -1.08 11.73
CA GLN A 204 14.40 -1.17 10.82
C GLN A 204 14.63 0.14 10.03
N VAL A 205 13.55 0.78 9.59
CA VAL A 205 13.64 1.97 8.71
C VAL A 205 13.67 3.27 9.52
N LEU A 206 12.81 3.42 10.53
CA LEU A 206 12.51 4.72 11.15
C LEU A 206 13.33 5.01 12.41
N THR A 207 13.88 4.00 13.08
CA THR A 207 14.54 4.19 14.40
C THR A 207 15.74 5.14 14.32
N SER A 208 16.56 5.04 13.28
CA SER A 208 17.77 5.86 13.10
C SER A 208 17.50 7.25 12.51
N LEU A 209 16.25 7.54 12.13
CA LEU A 209 15.91 8.71 11.32
C LEU A 209 15.50 9.91 12.18
N GLN A 210 15.84 11.10 11.66
CA GLN A 210 15.36 12.37 12.16
C GLN A 210 13.95 12.68 11.60
N PRO A 211 13.15 13.53 12.25
CA PRO A 211 11.78 13.79 11.80
C PRO A 211 11.65 14.28 10.35
N LEU A 212 12.61 15.08 9.87
CA LEU A 212 12.62 15.56 8.48
C LEU A 212 12.91 14.44 7.47
N ASP A 213 13.65 13.40 7.88
CA ASP A 213 13.96 12.26 7.00
C ASP A 213 12.70 11.46 6.64
N TYR A 214 11.64 11.55 7.44
CA TYR A 214 10.35 10.91 7.16
C TYR A 214 9.74 11.41 5.85
N LEU A 215 9.98 12.66 5.46
CA LEU A 215 9.54 13.17 4.15
C LEU A 215 10.24 12.39 3.03
N VAL A 216 11.54 12.15 3.16
CA VAL A 216 12.32 11.42 2.15
C VAL A 216 11.84 9.97 2.07
N VAL A 217 11.80 9.25 3.20
CA VAL A 217 11.42 7.83 3.19
C VAL A 217 9.92 7.58 2.97
N ALA A 218 9.08 8.62 3.00
CA ALA A 218 7.68 8.51 2.62
C ALA A 218 7.44 8.84 1.14
N PHE A 219 7.95 9.98 0.66
CA PHE A 219 7.68 10.46 -0.69
C PHE A 219 8.49 9.73 -1.75
N LEU A 220 9.76 9.42 -1.49
CA LEU A 220 10.62 8.82 -2.50
C LEU A 220 10.12 7.42 -2.93
N PRO A 221 9.82 6.47 -2.01
CA PRO A 221 9.17 5.22 -2.41
C PRO A 221 7.74 5.45 -2.90
N GLY A 222 6.96 6.32 -2.26
CA GLY A 222 5.57 6.60 -2.67
C GLY A 222 5.45 7.13 -4.11
N VAL A 223 6.43 7.88 -4.60
CA VAL A 223 6.47 8.34 -6.00
C VAL A 223 7.04 7.25 -6.91
N SER A 224 8.20 6.68 -6.56
CA SER A 224 8.90 5.76 -7.45
C SER A 224 8.19 4.42 -7.64
N GLU A 225 7.60 3.86 -6.58
CA GLU A 225 6.84 2.62 -6.66
C GLU A 225 5.58 2.83 -7.50
N GLU A 226 4.85 3.91 -7.29
CA GLU A 226 3.64 4.18 -8.08
C GLU A 226 3.98 4.47 -9.55
N LEU A 227 5.11 5.13 -9.82
CA LEU A 227 5.64 5.30 -11.18
C LEU A 227 5.87 3.95 -11.88
N PHE A 228 6.47 3.00 -11.17
CA PHE A 228 6.74 1.67 -11.69
C PHE A 228 5.46 0.82 -11.81
N PHE A 229 4.73 0.63 -10.72
CA PHE A 229 3.60 -0.30 -10.68
C PHE A 229 2.36 0.23 -11.40
N ARG A 230 1.98 1.49 -11.18
CA ARG A 230 0.73 2.07 -11.71
C ARG A 230 0.98 2.82 -13.00
N GLY A 231 2.10 3.51 -13.08
CA GLY A 231 2.52 4.22 -14.28
C GLY A 231 3.00 3.30 -15.40
N ALA A 232 3.60 2.15 -15.09
CA ALA A 232 4.22 1.33 -16.13
C ALA A 232 3.62 -0.09 -16.17
N LEU A 233 3.73 -0.83 -15.06
CA LEU A 233 3.37 -2.25 -15.03
C LEU A 233 1.88 -2.50 -15.27
N LEU A 234 1.00 -1.69 -14.66
CA LEU A 234 -0.44 -1.81 -14.80
C LEU A 234 -0.86 -1.69 -16.28
N PRO A 235 -0.62 -0.58 -17.01
CA PRO A 235 -1.00 -0.49 -18.41
C PRO A 235 -0.39 -1.59 -19.29
N VAL A 236 0.85 -2.02 -19.04
CA VAL A 236 1.50 -3.11 -19.79
C VAL A 236 0.72 -4.43 -19.66
N PHE A 237 0.19 -4.74 -18.48
CA PHE A 237 -0.66 -5.91 -18.27
C PHE A 237 -2.13 -5.67 -18.63
N GLY A 238 -2.52 -4.45 -18.97
CA GLY A 238 -3.88 -4.02 -19.28
C GLY A 238 -4.43 -3.00 -18.29
N PHE A 239 -5.36 -2.16 -18.74
CA PHE A 239 -5.98 -1.11 -17.93
C PHE A 239 -7.35 -1.53 -17.39
N ASP A 240 -7.41 -2.70 -16.73
CA ASP A 240 -8.63 -3.28 -16.20
C ASP A 240 -8.47 -3.90 -14.78
N TRP A 241 -9.58 -4.37 -14.22
CA TRP A 241 -9.62 -4.89 -12.86
C TRP A 241 -8.80 -6.18 -12.65
N LYS A 242 -8.59 -6.99 -13.69
CA LYS A 242 -7.76 -8.21 -13.61
C LYS A 242 -6.29 -7.82 -13.51
N SER A 243 -5.87 -6.85 -14.31
CA SER A 243 -4.50 -6.32 -14.28
C SER A 243 -4.21 -5.63 -12.94
N VAL A 244 -5.20 -4.94 -12.35
CA VAL A 244 -5.07 -4.41 -10.98
C VAL A 244 -4.83 -5.52 -9.97
N ILE A 245 -5.58 -6.63 -10.01
CA ILE A 245 -5.37 -7.76 -9.10
C ILE A 245 -3.98 -8.37 -9.28
N LEU A 246 -3.55 -8.57 -10.54
CA LEU A 246 -2.24 -9.13 -10.86
C LEU A 246 -1.11 -8.24 -10.31
N VAL A 247 -1.12 -6.95 -10.63
CA VAL A 247 -0.08 -6.01 -10.20
C VAL A 247 -0.11 -5.82 -8.68
N ALA A 248 -1.29 -5.81 -8.06
CA ALA A 248 -1.43 -5.77 -6.61
C ALA A 248 -0.81 -7.00 -5.93
N ALA A 249 -1.01 -8.20 -6.50
CA ALA A 249 -0.40 -9.43 -5.98
C ALA A 249 1.13 -9.39 -6.10
N VAL A 250 1.67 -8.96 -7.25
CA VAL A 250 3.12 -8.77 -7.44
C VAL A 250 3.67 -7.78 -6.41
N PHE A 251 3.00 -6.64 -6.24
CA PHE A 251 3.38 -5.64 -5.24
C PHE A 251 3.42 -6.24 -3.83
N GLY A 252 2.40 -7.01 -3.44
CA GLY A 252 2.34 -7.67 -2.15
C GLY A 252 3.46 -8.69 -1.94
N VAL A 253 3.75 -9.53 -2.94
CA VAL A 253 4.83 -10.53 -2.89
C VAL A 253 6.19 -9.86 -2.71
N LEU A 254 6.45 -8.73 -3.39
CA LEU A 254 7.69 -7.97 -3.24
C LEU A 254 7.85 -7.33 -1.86
N HIS A 255 6.76 -7.26 -1.08
CA HIS A 255 6.80 -6.81 0.31
C HIS A 255 7.06 -7.96 1.32
N LEU A 256 7.29 -9.19 0.85
CA LEU A 256 7.86 -10.25 1.68
C LEU A 256 9.36 -10.03 1.91
N GLY A 257 9.88 -10.54 3.02
CA GLY A 257 11.31 -10.47 3.36
C GLY A 257 11.68 -9.29 4.28
N SER A 258 12.95 -9.24 4.68
CA SER A 258 13.49 -8.27 5.65
C SER A 258 12.71 -8.24 6.97
N GLY A 259 12.39 -9.42 7.51
CA GLY A 259 11.63 -9.55 8.77
C GLY A 259 10.11 -9.33 8.63
N ARG A 260 9.61 -9.04 7.42
CA ARG A 260 8.16 -8.89 7.18
C ARG A 260 7.47 -10.25 7.00
N LYS A 261 6.37 -10.44 7.73
CA LYS A 261 5.52 -11.65 7.71
C LYS A 261 4.52 -11.59 6.54
N TYR A 262 3.87 -12.73 6.26
CA TYR A 262 2.79 -12.82 5.27
C TYR A 262 1.65 -11.82 5.50
N SER A 263 1.35 -11.47 6.76
CA SER A 263 0.37 -10.44 7.12
C SER A 263 0.66 -9.09 6.46
N PHE A 264 1.94 -8.71 6.38
CA PHE A 264 2.38 -7.47 5.73
C PHE A 264 2.21 -7.55 4.21
N ALA A 265 2.52 -8.69 3.59
CA ALA A 265 2.30 -8.89 2.16
C ALA A 265 0.81 -8.86 1.78
N VAL A 266 -0.07 -9.43 2.62
CA VAL A 266 -1.53 -9.33 2.44
C VAL A 266 -1.98 -7.87 2.51
N TRP A 267 -1.49 -7.11 3.49
CA TRP A 267 -1.78 -5.68 3.59
C TRP A 267 -1.27 -4.90 2.38
N ALA A 268 -0.02 -5.14 1.96
CA ALA A 268 0.57 -4.52 0.79
C ALA A 268 -0.22 -4.86 -0.48
N THR A 269 -0.73 -6.09 -0.62
CA THR A 269 -1.62 -6.49 -1.73
C THR A 269 -2.92 -5.68 -1.72
N PHE A 270 -3.54 -5.51 -0.56
CA PHE A 270 -4.77 -4.71 -0.42
C PHE A 270 -4.55 -3.24 -0.81
N VAL A 271 -3.50 -2.61 -0.29
CA VAL A 271 -3.12 -1.23 -0.68
C VAL A 271 -2.76 -1.17 -2.17
N GLY A 272 -2.06 -2.19 -2.64
CA GLY A 272 -1.82 -2.56 -4.03
C GLY A 272 -3.04 -2.34 -4.92
N PHE A 273 -4.10 -3.06 -4.57
CA PHE A 273 -5.39 -3.04 -5.24
C PHE A 273 -6.09 -1.69 -5.14
N VAL A 274 -6.12 -1.07 -3.96
CA VAL A 274 -6.79 0.22 -3.72
C VAL A 274 -6.20 1.32 -4.60
N TYR A 275 -4.87 1.46 -4.63
CA TYR A 275 -4.20 2.46 -5.47
C TYR A 275 -4.25 2.10 -6.97
N GLY A 276 -4.20 0.82 -7.32
CA GLY A 276 -4.41 0.38 -8.71
C GLY A 276 -5.79 0.75 -9.23
N TYR A 277 -6.84 0.50 -8.44
CA TYR A 277 -8.20 0.89 -8.78
C TYR A 277 -8.35 2.42 -8.85
N ALA A 278 -7.75 3.16 -7.90
CA ALA A 278 -7.74 4.61 -7.94
C ALA A 278 -7.11 5.16 -9.23
N THR A 279 -6.05 4.51 -9.72
CA THR A 279 -5.39 4.86 -10.99
C THR A 279 -6.33 4.70 -12.18
N ILE A 280 -7.12 3.62 -12.23
CA ILE A 280 -8.12 3.42 -13.29
C ILE A 280 -9.21 4.49 -13.23
N VAL A 281 -9.68 4.83 -12.03
CA VAL A 281 -10.74 5.83 -11.85
C VAL A 281 -10.26 7.23 -12.24
N SER A 282 -9.01 7.60 -11.90
CA SER A 282 -8.48 8.94 -12.15
C SER A 282 -7.77 9.11 -13.48
N SER A 283 -7.34 8.02 -14.13
CA SER A 283 -6.38 8.04 -15.26
C SER A 283 -5.16 8.95 -14.97
N SER A 284 -4.79 9.06 -13.70
CA SER A 284 -3.74 9.95 -13.21
C SER A 284 -2.90 9.24 -12.17
N ILE A 285 -1.59 9.27 -12.40
CA ILE A 285 -0.60 8.70 -11.47
C ILE A 285 -0.39 9.56 -10.22
N ILE A 286 -0.77 10.84 -10.27
CA ILE A 286 -0.60 11.75 -9.14
C ILE A 286 -1.48 11.32 -7.95
N VAL A 287 -2.66 10.76 -8.24
CA VAL A 287 -3.59 10.26 -7.20
C VAL A 287 -2.94 9.17 -6.35
N PRO A 288 -2.52 8.00 -6.90
CA PRO A 288 -1.88 6.97 -6.11
C PRO A 288 -0.54 7.43 -5.51
N MET A 289 0.28 8.23 -6.21
CA MET A 289 1.55 8.76 -5.69
C MET A 289 1.34 9.58 -4.41
N ALA A 290 0.44 10.56 -4.46
CA ALA A 290 0.17 11.43 -3.33
C ALA A 290 -0.46 10.65 -2.17
N SER A 291 -1.42 9.78 -2.45
CA SER A 291 -2.03 8.94 -1.42
C SER A 291 -1.01 8.04 -0.74
N HIS A 292 -0.17 7.34 -1.50
CA HIS A 292 0.86 6.45 -0.96
C HIS A 292 1.87 7.23 -0.10
N ALA A 293 2.45 8.32 -0.63
CA ALA A 293 3.40 9.14 0.10
C ALA A 293 2.81 9.68 1.41
N LEU A 294 1.59 10.21 1.38
CA LEU A 294 0.92 10.75 2.57
C LEU A 294 0.59 9.65 3.59
N ASN A 295 0.13 8.48 3.15
CA ASN A 295 -0.13 7.35 4.04
C ASN A 295 1.15 6.83 4.72
N ASN A 296 2.28 6.81 4.00
CA ASN A 296 3.59 6.46 4.57
C ASN A 296 4.04 7.51 5.59
N LEU A 297 3.89 8.80 5.28
CA LEU A 297 4.25 9.88 6.19
C LEU A 297 3.42 9.84 7.48
N ILE A 298 2.10 9.71 7.36
CA ILE A 298 1.20 9.56 8.52
C ILE A 298 1.59 8.34 9.35
N GLY A 299 1.86 7.21 8.70
CA GLY A 299 2.32 5.99 9.36
C GLY A 299 3.61 6.20 10.16
N ALA A 300 4.60 6.90 9.59
CA ALA A 300 5.87 7.19 10.24
C ALA A 300 5.70 8.14 11.44
N ILE A 301 4.87 9.19 11.30
CA ILE A 301 4.59 10.15 12.37
C ILE A 301 3.87 9.45 13.53
N LEU A 302 2.80 8.68 13.25
CA LEU A 302 2.03 7.97 14.27
C LEU A 302 2.89 6.93 15.00
N TRP A 303 3.72 6.21 14.25
CA TRP A 303 4.66 5.25 14.85
C TRP A 303 5.63 5.94 15.82
N ARG A 304 6.22 7.08 15.41
CA ARG A 304 7.14 7.84 16.27
C ARG A 304 6.48 8.39 17.54
N GLN A 305 5.19 8.72 17.48
CA GLN A 305 4.41 9.24 18.60
C GLN A 305 3.90 8.14 19.53
N THR A 306 3.92 6.88 19.10
CA THR A 306 3.43 5.77 19.92
C THR A 306 4.41 5.54 21.08
N PRO A 307 3.96 5.63 22.34
CA PRO A 307 4.82 5.35 23.49
C PRO A 307 5.32 3.92 23.40
N LYS A 308 6.64 3.74 23.42
CA LYS A 308 7.22 2.41 23.64
C LYS A 308 7.01 2.11 25.12
N SER A 309 6.10 1.20 25.45
CA SER A 309 5.98 0.71 26.83
C SER A 309 7.35 0.23 27.28
N LEU A 310 7.84 0.78 28.38
CA LEU A 310 8.99 0.26 29.10
C LEU A 310 8.57 -1.11 29.64
N GLU A 311 8.87 -2.17 28.90
CA GLU A 311 8.96 -3.53 29.44
C GLU A 311 10.32 -3.71 30.13
#